data_AF-A0A8T4I694-F1
#
_entry.id   AF-A0A8T4I694-F1
#
_cell.length_a   1.000
_cell.length_b   1.000
_cell.length_c   1.000
_cell.angle_alpha   90.00
_cell.angle_beta   90.00
_cell.angle_gamma   90.00
#
_symmetry.space_group_name_H-M   'P 1'
#
loop_
_entity.id
_entity.type
_entity.pdbx_description
1 polymer ?
#
loop_
_entity_poly.entity_id
_entity_poly.type
_entity_poly.pdbx_seq_one_letter_code
_entity_poly.pdbx_strand_id
1 'polypeptide(L)' 'WPGPSSPGGSITEALVVGRYEDGEPEQVWLPFDEETKRNATHSLVAGMNGSAKSTGMALAITDALTRHDV' A
#
# COMPACT_ATOMS: atom_id res chain seq x y z
N TRP A 1 -8.43 5.63 5.90
CA TRP A 1 -8.11 5.88 4.48
C TRP A 1 -9.34 5.52 3.64
N PRO A 2 -9.74 6.32 2.64
CA PRO A 2 -11.06 6.21 2.01
C PRO A 2 -11.23 5.07 0.99
N GLY A 3 -10.14 4.53 0.42
CA GLY A 3 -10.20 3.47 -0.59
C GLY A 3 -8.87 3.31 -1.34
N PRO A 4 -8.85 2.57 -2.47
CA PRO A 4 -7.67 2.46 -3.34
C PRO A 4 -7.16 3.84 -3.79
N SER A 5 -5.84 4.01 -3.78
CA SER A 5 -5.21 5.30 -4.09
C SER A 5 -5.05 5.57 -5.60
N SER A 6 -4.90 4.53 -6.42
CA SER A 6 -4.78 4.64 -7.88
C SER A 6 -5.40 3.43 -8.60
N PRO A 7 -6.73 3.20 -8.50
CA PRO A 7 -7.37 2.08 -9.19
C PRO A 7 -7.22 2.21 -10.71
N GLY A 8 -6.77 1.13 -11.36
CA GLY A 8 -6.39 1.08 -12.77
C GLY A 8 -4.99 1.63 -13.08
N GLY A 9 -4.29 2.17 -12.09
CA GLY A 9 -2.93 2.68 -12.22
C GLY A 9 -1.87 1.56 -12.20
N SER A 10 -0.60 1.99 -12.20
CA SER A 10 0.55 1.11 -12.23
C SER A 10 0.82 0.46 -10.85
N ILE A 11 1.20 -0.82 -10.83
CA ILE A 11 1.66 -1.51 -9.62
C ILE A 11 3.07 -1.04 -9.19
N THR A 12 3.81 -0.36 -10.07
CA THR A 12 5.10 0.28 -9.74
C THR A 12 4.98 1.59 -8.95
N GLU A 13 3.82 2.24 -9.00
CA GLU A 13 3.52 3.42 -8.18
C GLU A 13 3.32 3.06 -6.70
N ALA A 14 3.52 4.02 -5.79
CA ALA A 14 3.30 3.81 -4.37
C ALA A 14 1.83 3.47 -4.07
N LEU A 15 1.60 2.50 -3.19
CA LEU A 15 0.30 2.27 -2.55
C LEU A 15 0.20 3.23 -1.37
N VAL A 16 -0.85 4.04 -1.34
CA VAL A 16 -1.12 4.90 -0.19
C VAL A 16 -2.22 4.26 0.64
N VAL A 17 -1.89 3.83 1.84
CA VAL A 17 -2.78 3.03 2.70
C VAL A 17 -3.30 3.81 3.91
N GLY A 18 -2.77 5.00 4.13
CA GLY A 18 -2.99 5.77 5.34
C GLY A 18 -2.30 7.12 5.33
N ARG A 19 -2.25 7.73 6.51
CA ARG A 19 -1.47 8.93 6.78
C ARG A 19 -0.72 8.72 8.08
N TYR A 20 0.49 9.23 8.15
CA TYR A 20 1.22 9.38 9.41
C TYR A 20 0.58 10.48 10.27
N GLU A 21 1.05 10.61 11.53
CA GLU A 21 0.53 11.58 12.49
C GLU A 21 0.77 13.05 12.06
N ASP A 22 1.79 13.30 11.24
CA ASP A 22 2.09 14.59 10.62
C ASP A 22 1.21 14.89 9.39
N GLY A 23 0.36 13.94 8.97
CA GLY A 23 -0.53 14.07 7.83
C GLY A 23 0.08 13.63 6.50
N GLU A 24 1.37 13.29 6.45
CA GLU A 24 2.03 12.77 5.25
C GLU A 24 1.48 11.40 4.85
N PRO A 25 1.41 11.06 3.56
CA PRO A 25 0.88 9.78 3.10
C PRO A 25 1.77 8.61 3.52
N GLU A 26 1.15 7.58 4.10
CA GLU A 26 1.81 6.29 4.36
C GLU A 26 1.93 5.52 3.05
N GLN A 27 3.15 5.41 2.54
CA GLN A 27 3.46 4.85 1.22
C GLN A 27 4.15 3.49 1.32
N VAL A 28 3.71 2.55 0.50
CA VAL A 28 4.30 1.22 0.34
C VAL A 28 4.63 0.98 -1.13
N TRP A 29 5.86 0.54 -1.42
CA TRP A 29 6.31 0.23 -2.79
C TRP A 29 6.51 -1.27 -2.94
N LEU A 30 5.67 -1.91 -3.76
CA LEU A 30 5.70 -3.36 -3.91
C LEU A 30 6.92 -3.82 -4.74
N PRO A 31 7.14 -3.36 -5.98
CA PRO A 31 8.31 -3.78 -6.74
C PRO A 31 9.56 -2.99 -6.37
N PHE A 32 10.70 -3.64 -6.58
CA PHE A 32 12.00 -2.99 -6.62
C PHE A 32 12.06 -2.03 -7.83
N ASP A 33 12.73 -0.90 -7.65
CA ASP A 33 12.98 0.08 -8.71
C ASP A 33 14.48 0.11 -9.05
N GLU A 34 14.80 -0.20 -10.30
CA GLU A 34 16.19 -0.29 -10.80
C GLU A 34 16.84 1.09 -11.00
N GLU A 35 16.07 2.13 -11.30
CA GLU A 35 16.60 3.48 -11.55
C GLU A 35 17.04 4.13 -10.24
N THR A 36 16.16 4.10 -9.24
CA THR A 36 16.42 4.72 -7.93
C THR A 36 17.07 3.78 -6.93
N LYS A 37 17.18 2.48 -7.26
CA LYS A 37 17.62 1.39 -6.37
C LYS A 37 16.77 1.26 -5.10
N ARG A 38 15.50 1.69 -5.15
CA ARG A 38 14.55 1.56 -4.04
C ARG A 38 14.17 0.09 -3.88
N ASN A 39 14.24 -0.41 -2.65
CA ASN A 39 13.87 -1.78 -2.31
C ASN A 39 12.39 -2.08 -2.54
N ALA A 40 12.10 -3.34 -2.86
CA ALA A 40 10.77 -3.91 -2.75
C ALA A 40 10.35 -3.97 -1.27
N THR A 41 9.06 -3.74 -1.00
CA THR A 41 8.51 -3.82 0.35
C THR A 41 7.71 -5.10 0.53
N HIS A 42 8.09 -5.91 1.53
CA HIS A 42 7.28 -7.00 2.04
C HIS A 42 6.67 -6.59 3.37
N SER A 43 5.36 -6.72 3.51
CA SER A 43 4.63 -6.26 4.69
C SER A 43 3.95 -7.40 5.44
N LEU A 44 3.94 -7.31 6.76
CA LEU A 44 3.19 -8.17 7.66
C LEU A 44 2.29 -7.29 8.52
N VAL A 45 1.01 -7.65 8.63
CA VAL A 45 0.03 -6.92 9.44
C VAL A 45 -0.31 -7.74 10.68
N ALA A 46 -0.05 -7.20 11.87
CA ALA A 46 -0.33 -7.84 13.15
C ALA A 46 -1.12 -6.91 14.08
N GLY A 47 -1.93 -7.49 14.96
CA GLY A 47 -2.73 -6.75 15.94
C GLY A 47 -3.72 -7.64 16.69
N MET A 48 -4.20 -7.17 17.84
CA MET A 48 -5.23 -7.87 18.64
C MET A 48 -6.61 -7.85 17.95
N ASN A 49 -7.58 -8.54 18.51
CA ASN A 49 -8.97 -8.44 18.04
C ASN A 49 -9.52 -7.03 18.31
N GLY A 50 -10.30 -6.50 17.37
CA GLY A 50 -10.83 -5.13 17.45
C GLY A 50 -9.87 -4.03 16.97
N SER A 51 -8.61 -4.34 16.63
CA SER A 51 -7.63 -3.33 16.18
C SER A 51 -7.74 -2.94 14.70
N ALA A 52 -8.79 -3.38 14.01
CA ALA A 52 -9.01 -3.16 12.57
C ALA A 52 -7.89 -3.68 11.63
N LYS A 53 -7.02 -4.62 12.07
CA LYS A 53 -5.94 -5.18 11.24
C LYS A 53 -6.40 -5.74 9.89
N SER A 54 -7.52 -6.48 9.88
CA SER A 54 -8.07 -7.07 8.67
C SER A 54 -8.57 -6.01 7.69
N THR A 55 -9.14 -4.91 8.20
CA THR A 55 -9.59 -3.77 7.39
C THR A 55 -8.41 -3.06 6.75
N GLY A 56 -7.35 -2.77 7.52
CA GLY A 56 -6.14 -2.13 6.99
C GLY A 56 -5.47 -2.99 5.92
N MET A 57 -5.34 -4.30 6.16
CA MET A 57 -4.77 -5.22 5.18
C MET A 57 -5.65 -5.35 3.92
N ALA A 58 -6.98 -5.39 4.08
CA ALA A 58 -7.89 -5.46 2.94
C ALA A 58 -7.78 -4.22 2.05
N LEU A 59 -7.58 -3.02 2.60
CA LEU A 59 -7.36 -1.80 1.81
C LEU A 59 -6.09 -1.89 0.97
N ALA A 60 -4.96 -2.28 1.58
CA ALA A 60 -3.68 -2.42 0.87
C ALA A 60 -3.74 -3.48 -0.24
N ILE A 61 -4.33 -4.65 0.06
CA ILE A 61 -4.53 -5.73 -0.93
C ILE A 61 -5.46 -5.27 -2.05
N THR A 62 -6.56 -4.59 -1.71
CA THR A 62 -7.52 -4.10 -2.72
C THR A 62 -6.84 -3.10 -3.66
N ASP A 63 -6.07 -2.15 -3.13
CA ASP A 63 -5.33 -1.19 -3.94
C ASP A 63 -4.37 -1.90 -4.90
N ALA A 64 -3.57 -2.84 -4.39
CA ALA A 64 -2.68 -3.67 -5.20
C ALA A 64 -3.43 -4.43 -6.31
N LEU A 65 -4.54 -5.08 -5.98
CA LEU A 65 -5.33 -5.88 -6.92
C LEU A 65 -6.05 -5.03 -7.98
N THR A 66 -6.25 -3.74 -7.72
CA THR A 66 -6.85 -2.82 -8.69
C THR A 66 -5.83 -2.22 -9.66
N ARG A 67 -4.54 -2.49 -9.51
CA ARG A 67 -3.44 -1.96 -10.33
C ARG A 67 -2.94 -2.97 -11.35
N HIS A 68 -2.24 -2.48 -12.37
CA HIS A 68 -1.85 -3.28 -13.53
C HIS A 68 -0.59 -2.72 -14.22
N ASP A 69 0.34 -3.58 -14.63
CA ASP A 69 1.51 -3.21 -15.45
C ASP A 69 1.84 -4.19 -16.59
N VAL A 70 0.98 -5.19 -16.85
CA VAL A 70 1.07 -6.12 -17.99
C VAL A 70 -0.27 -6.74 -18.31
#